data_AF-A0A8T6HQ64-F1
#
_entry.id   AF-A0A8T6HQ64-F1
#
_cell.length_a   1.000
_cell.length_b   1.000
_cell.length_c   1.000
_cell.angle_alpha   90.00
_cell.angle_beta   90.00
_cell.angle_gamma   90.00
#
_symmetry.space_group_name_H-M   'P 1'
#
loop_
_entity.id
_entity.type
_entity.pdbx_description
1 polymer ?
#
loop_
_entity_poly.entity_id
_entity_poly.type
_entity_poly.pdbx_seq_one_letter_code
_entity_poly.pdbx_strand_id
1 'polypeptide(L)'
;MHLSDQGADSERLQVTADRWIVEDLSSFRERARYPDLLVAFDVNPERYRKSNGYVIAEQGKPPDFVLEIASASTGQMDVGSKRDDYGAFGIREYWRFDETGEHHGARLAGDRLVSGRYEPIDIEDLPDGGS
;
A
#
# COMPACT_ATOMS: atom_id res chain seq x y z
N MET A 1 -6.65 -40.26 -10.85
CA MET A 1 -5.23 -39.91 -10.69
C MET A 1 -5.17 -38.39 -10.62
N HIS A 2 -4.99 -37.86 -9.41
CA HIS A 2 -4.99 -36.43 -9.13
C HIS A 2 -3.59 -35.92 -9.50
N LEU A 3 -3.50 -35.07 -10.52
CA LEU A 3 -2.31 -34.26 -10.74
C LEU A 3 -2.50 -33.03 -9.85
N SER A 4 -1.90 -33.07 -8.67
CA SER A 4 -1.77 -31.90 -7.81
C SER A 4 -0.85 -30.91 -8.51
N ASP A 5 -1.45 -29.82 -8.99
CA ASP A 5 -0.77 -28.63 -9.48
C ASP A 5 -0.15 -27.92 -8.27
N GLN A 6 1.09 -28.28 -7.97
CA GLN A 6 1.89 -27.73 -6.87
C GLN A 6 2.70 -26.49 -7.33
N GLY A 7 2.37 -25.89 -8.49
CA GLY A 7 3.10 -24.76 -9.07
C GLY A 7 2.37 -23.41 -9.06
N ALA A 8 1.06 -23.39 -8.78
CA ALA A 8 0.21 -22.20 -8.98
C ALA A 8 0.09 -21.25 -7.77
N ASP A 9 0.61 -21.63 -6.60
CA ASP A 9 0.35 -20.91 -5.34
C ASP A 9 1.37 -19.80 -5.05
N SER A 10 2.59 -19.90 -5.58
CA SER A 10 3.69 -18.97 -5.30
C SER A 10 3.68 -17.67 -6.13
N GLU A 11 2.73 -17.48 -7.05
CA GLU A 11 2.68 -16.31 -7.96
C GLU A 11 1.55 -15.30 -7.67
N ARG A 12 0.77 -15.49 -6.61
CA ARG A 12 -0.35 -14.59 -6.27
C ARG A 12 0.03 -13.42 -5.36
N LEU A 13 1.31 -13.29 -5.01
CA LEU A 13 1.86 -12.13 -4.30
C LEU A 13 2.49 -11.17 -5.30
N GLN A 14 2.08 -9.91 -5.26
CA GLN A 14 2.75 -8.82 -5.97
C GLN A 14 3.29 -7.82 -4.95
N VAL A 15 4.59 -7.53 -5.06
CA VAL A 15 5.26 -6.47 -4.31
C VAL A 15 5.91 -5.55 -5.35
N THR A 16 5.70 -4.24 -5.21
CA THR A 16 6.32 -3.28 -6.12
C THR A 16 6.59 -1.96 -5.44
N ALA A 17 7.57 -1.26 -6.00
CA ALA A 17 7.76 0.17 -5.86
C ALA A 17 7.47 0.83 -7.23
N ASP A 18 7.36 2.16 -7.27
CA ASP A 18 7.32 2.96 -8.50
C ASP A 18 6.14 2.61 -9.45
N ARG A 19 4.97 2.36 -8.87
CA ARG A 19 3.73 2.05 -9.60
C ARG A 19 2.59 2.88 -9.07
N TRP A 20 1.74 3.39 -9.95
CA TRP A 20 0.53 4.09 -9.53
C TRP A 20 -0.59 3.13 -9.14
N ILE A 21 -1.53 3.60 -8.31
CA ILE A 21 -2.81 2.95 -7.98
C ILE A 21 -3.94 3.83 -8.49
N VAL A 22 -4.98 3.22 -9.06
CA VAL A 22 -6.25 3.90 -9.40
C VAL A 22 -7.44 2.94 -9.26
N GLU A 23 -8.61 3.47 -8.92
CA GLU A 23 -9.86 2.69 -8.89
C GLU A 23 -10.21 2.13 -10.28
N ASP A 24 -10.26 3.03 -11.27
CA ASP A 24 -10.54 2.75 -12.68
C ASP A 24 -9.75 3.72 -13.57
N LEU A 25 -9.34 3.28 -14.76
CA LEU A 25 -8.54 4.08 -15.69
C LEU A 25 -9.21 5.41 -16.10
N SER A 26 -10.54 5.47 -16.11
CA SER A 26 -11.28 6.72 -16.38
C SER A 26 -11.01 7.82 -15.36
N SER A 27 -10.65 7.46 -14.13
CA SER A 27 -10.35 8.39 -13.03
C SER A 27 -8.87 8.74 -12.89
N PHE A 28 -8.01 8.22 -13.78
CA PHE A 28 -6.55 8.28 -13.65
C PHE A 28 -6.01 9.70 -13.39
N ARG A 29 -6.48 10.69 -14.15
CA ARG A 29 -5.96 12.07 -14.07
C ARG A 29 -6.19 12.75 -12.72
N GLU A 30 -7.21 12.31 -11.98
CA GLU A 30 -7.66 12.95 -10.74
C GLU A 30 -7.27 12.12 -9.52
N ARG A 31 -7.30 10.80 -9.66
CA ARG A 31 -7.27 9.86 -8.54
C ARG A 31 -6.01 8.99 -8.51
N ALA A 32 -5.13 9.03 -9.52
CA ALA A 32 -3.90 8.24 -9.47
C ALA A 32 -3.04 8.64 -8.26
N ARG A 33 -2.55 7.64 -7.52
CA ARG A 33 -1.60 7.82 -6.40
C ARG A 33 -0.37 6.96 -6.62
N TYR A 34 0.79 7.43 -6.19
CA TYR A 34 2.08 6.82 -6.45
C TYR A 34 2.74 6.47 -5.11
N PRO A 35 2.40 5.33 -4.51
CA PRO A 35 3.06 4.89 -3.29
C PRO A 35 4.52 4.50 -3.55
N ASP A 36 5.35 4.62 -2.52
CA ASP A 36 6.73 4.13 -2.56
C ASP A 36 6.78 2.61 -2.56
N LEU A 37 5.84 1.96 -1.87
CA LEU A 37 5.69 0.52 -1.90
C LEU A 37 4.21 0.12 -1.79
N LEU A 38 3.82 -0.92 -2.53
CA LEU A 38 2.54 -1.60 -2.36
C LEU A 38 2.71 -3.11 -2.35
N VAL A 39 1.82 -3.80 -1.61
CA VAL A 39 1.70 -5.26 -1.60
C VAL A 39 0.25 -5.65 -1.86
N ALA A 40 0.06 -6.64 -2.74
CA ALA A 40 -1.23 -7.24 -3.02
C ALA A 40 -1.13 -8.76 -3.02
N PHE A 41 -1.95 -9.40 -2.19
CA PHE A 41 -2.12 -10.84 -2.10
C PHE A 41 -3.31 -11.30 -2.95
N ASP A 42 -3.25 -12.53 -3.45
CA ASP A 42 -4.32 -13.20 -4.20
C ASP A 42 -4.74 -12.51 -5.50
N VAL A 43 -3.82 -11.75 -6.11
CA VAL A 43 -4.08 -11.01 -7.36
C VAL A 43 -3.56 -11.76 -8.59
N ASN A 44 -4.07 -11.38 -9.77
CA ASN A 44 -3.66 -12.00 -11.03
C ASN A 44 -2.35 -11.36 -11.53
N PRO A 45 -1.22 -12.11 -11.54
CA PRO A 45 0.09 -11.56 -11.92
C PRO A 45 0.12 -11.07 -13.37
N GLU A 46 -0.63 -11.70 -14.28
CA GLU A 46 -0.68 -11.30 -15.69
C GLU A 46 -1.40 -9.98 -15.91
N ARG A 47 -2.48 -9.71 -15.15
CA ARG A 47 -3.15 -8.40 -15.20
C ARG A 47 -2.22 -7.30 -14.68
N TYR A 48 -1.52 -7.60 -13.59
CA TYR A 48 -0.58 -6.68 -12.97
C TYR A 48 0.60 -6.33 -13.90
N ARG A 49 1.23 -7.32 -14.55
CA ARG A 49 2.39 -7.13 -15.44
C ARG A 49 2.09 -6.32 -16.69
N LYS A 50 0.84 -6.31 -17.18
CA LYS A 50 0.43 -5.62 -18.42
C LYS A 50 0.25 -4.11 -18.27
N SER A 51 0.05 -3.64 -17.05
CA SER A 51 -0.11 -2.23 -16.74
C SER A 51 1.19 -1.67 -16.15
N ASN A 52 1.43 -0.37 -16.29
CA ASN A 52 2.47 0.35 -15.53
C ASN A 52 1.99 0.74 -14.12
N GLY A 53 0.86 0.19 -13.66
CA GLY A 53 0.32 0.42 -12.33
C GLY A 53 -0.81 -0.55 -11.96
N TYR A 54 -1.40 -0.35 -10.80
CA TYR A 54 -2.44 -1.19 -10.20
C TYR A 54 -3.83 -0.56 -10.43
N VAL A 55 -4.62 -1.16 -11.32
CA VAL A 55 -6.03 -0.78 -11.54
C VAL A 55 -6.93 -1.68 -10.69
N ILE A 56 -7.59 -1.11 -9.68
CA ILE A 56 -8.39 -1.88 -8.70
C ILE A 56 -9.52 -2.64 -9.40
N ALA A 57 -10.23 -2.00 -10.32
CA ALA A 57 -11.30 -2.65 -11.09
C ALA A 57 -10.82 -3.87 -11.91
N GLU A 58 -9.59 -3.83 -12.42
CA GLU A 58 -9.01 -4.95 -13.16
C GLU A 58 -8.57 -6.08 -12.24
N GLN A 59 -8.09 -5.77 -11.04
CA GLN A 59 -7.66 -6.79 -10.06
C GLN A 59 -8.82 -7.35 -9.25
N GLY A 60 -9.94 -6.63 -9.16
CA GLY A 60 -11.12 -6.98 -8.38
C GLY A 60 -10.98 -6.71 -6.87
N LYS A 61 -9.85 -6.17 -6.42
CA LYS A 61 -9.58 -5.77 -5.04
C LYS A 61 -8.48 -4.69 -4.97
N PRO A 62 -8.45 -3.83 -3.94
CA PRO A 62 -7.33 -2.94 -3.70
C PRO A 62 -6.07 -3.70 -3.27
N PRO A 63 -4.89 -3.05 -3.30
CA PRO A 63 -3.73 -3.54 -2.57
C PRO A 63 -4.05 -3.73 -1.08
N ASP A 64 -3.38 -4.69 -0.46
CA ASP A 64 -3.57 -4.99 0.96
C ASP A 64 -2.74 -4.07 1.86
N PHE A 65 -1.62 -3.56 1.33
CA PHE A 65 -0.67 -2.74 2.05
C PHE A 65 -0.09 -1.66 1.13
N VAL A 66 0.07 -0.46 1.65
CA VAL A 66 0.84 0.64 1.06
C VAL A 66 1.77 1.24 2.10
N LEU A 67 3.00 1.57 1.69
CA LEU A 67 3.96 2.35 2.46
C LEU A 67 4.37 3.61 1.69
N GLU A 68 4.42 4.73 2.41
CA GLU A 68 5.04 5.98 1.99
C GLU A 68 6.28 6.24 2.84
N ILE A 69 7.36 6.70 2.21
CA ILE A 69 8.58 7.13 2.85
C ILE A 69 8.61 8.66 2.74
N ALA A 70 8.36 9.34 3.86
CA ALA A 70 8.52 10.78 3.94
C ALA A 70 10.01 11.11 3.84
N SER A 71 10.36 11.94 2.86
CA SER A 71 11.64 12.64 2.85
C SER A 71 11.47 14.01 3.51
N ALA A 72 12.57 14.62 3.95
CA ALA A 72 12.57 15.95 4.59
C ALA A 72 11.85 17.05 3.79
N SER A 73 11.65 16.90 2.48
CA SER A 73 10.94 17.85 1.62
C SER A 73 9.44 17.58 1.45
N THR A 74 8.96 16.35 1.70
CA THR A 74 7.58 15.92 1.39
C THR A 74 6.72 15.67 2.61
N GLY A 75 7.29 15.58 3.81
CA GLY A 75 6.56 15.09 4.99
C GLY A 75 5.47 16.02 5.56
N GLN A 76 5.45 17.31 5.20
CA GLN A 76 4.40 18.24 5.65
C GLN A 76 3.18 18.35 4.73
N MET A 77 3.29 17.97 3.45
CA MET A 77 2.29 18.40 2.45
C MET A 77 1.20 17.38 2.10
N ASP A 78 1.31 16.10 2.48
CA ASP A 78 0.49 15.08 1.80
C ASP A 78 -0.13 14.00 2.71
N VAL A 79 -0.07 14.15 4.03
CA VAL A 79 -0.53 13.09 4.96
C VAL A 79 -2.05 12.96 5.00
N GLY A 80 -2.77 14.09 4.94
CA GLY A 80 -4.24 14.10 5.02
C GLY A 80 -4.91 13.59 3.74
N SER A 81 -4.52 14.15 2.60
CA SER A 81 -5.07 13.81 1.27
C SER A 81 -4.86 12.33 0.94
N LYS A 82 -3.63 11.83 1.06
CA LYS A 82 -3.30 10.44 0.73
C LYS A 82 -3.98 9.44 1.65
N ARG A 83 -4.06 9.73 2.95
CA ARG A 83 -4.76 8.87 3.92
C ARG A 83 -6.23 8.71 3.56
N ASP A 84 -6.92 9.78 3.20
CA ASP A 84 -8.32 9.72 2.81
C ASP A 84 -8.51 8.97 1.47
N ASP A 85 -7.62 9.20 0.49
CA ASP A 85 -7.67 8.51 -0.80
C ASP A 85 -7.44 7.00 -0.67
N TYR A 86 -6.39 6.58 0.05
CA TYR A 86 -6.11 5.16 0.27
C TYR A 86 -7.23 4.48 1.05
N GLY A 87 -7.87 5.19 1.99
CA GLY A 87 -9.03 4.71 2.71
C GLY A 87 -10.24 4.54 1.79
N ALA A 88 -10.47 5.50 0.89
CA ALA A 88 -11.52 5.44 -0.11
C ALA A 88 -11.30 4.31 -1.12
N PHE A 89 -10.05 4.00 -1.47
CA PHE A 89 -9.70 2.84 -2.30
C PHE A 89 -9.94 1.50 -1.59
N GLY A 90 -10.10 1.51 -0.26
CA GLY A 90 -10.30 0.30 0.53
C GLY A 90 -9.01 -0.43 0.90
N ILE A 91 -7.86 0.25 0.86
CA ILE A 91 -6.56 -0.36 1.19
C ILE A 91 -6.52 -0.69 2.68
N ARG A 92 -6.23 -1.95 3.01
CA ARG A 92 -6.39 -2.45 4.38
C ARG A 92 -5.39 -1.85 5.36
N GLU A 93 -4.13 -1.71 4.96
CA GLU A 93 -3.09 -1.13 5.80
C GLU A 93 -2.32 -0.03 5.06
N TYR A 94 -2.22 1.13 5.71
CA TYR A 94 -1.47 2.28 5.22
C TYR A 94 -0.38 2.64 6.22
N TRP A 95 0.87 2.59 5.76
CA TRP A 95 2.04 2.82 6.58
C TRP A 95 2.82 4.05 6.08
N ARG A 96 3.45 4.75 7.02
CA ARG A 96 4.32 5.88 6.74
C ARG A 96 5.60 5.73 7.54
N PHE A 97 6.74 5.87 6.87
CA PHE A 97 8.06 5.92 7.48
C PHE A 97 8.68 7.29 7.28
N ASP A 98 9.22 7.87 8.35
CA ASP A 98 9.99 9.11 8.36
C ASP A 98 11.27 8.85 9.17
N GLU A 99 12.42 9.17 8.60
CA GLU A 99 13.70 8.95 9.27
C GLU A 99 13.88 9.83 10.51
N THR A 100 13.20 10.96 10.58
CA THR A 100 13.30 11.91 11.70
C THR A 100 12.21 11.66 12.75
N GLY A 101 11.04 11.22 12.31
CA GLY A 101 9.82 11.10 13.10
C GLY A 101 9.10 12.43 13.31
N GLU A 102 9.61 13.54 12.77
CA GLU A 102 9.05 14.88 12.92
C GLU A 102 7.66 15.01 12.25
N HIS A 103 7.40 14.23 11.20
CA HIS A 103 6.18 14.36 10.41
C HIS A 103 4.96 13.64 11.00
N HIS A 104 5.18 12.60 11.81
CA HIS A 104 4.11 11.75 12.35
C HIS A 104 4.18 11.58 13.87
N GLY A 105 5.17 12.18 14.54
CA GLY A 105 5.44 11.99 15.97
C GLY A 105 6.13 10.67 16.30
N ALA A 106 6.42 9.86 15.28
CA ALA A 106 7.15 8.60 15.36
C ALA A 106 7.81 8.31 13.99
N ARG A 107 8.87 7.52 13.99
CA ARG A 107 9.56 7.11 12.76
C ARG A 107 8.71 6.21 11.87
N LEU A 108 7.81 5.44 12.47
CA LEU A 108 6.89 4.55 11.78
C LEU A 108 5.48 4.78 12.33
N ALA A 109 4.51 4.95 11.44
CA ALA A 109 3.11 5.07 11.80
C ALA A 109 2.24 4.25 10.84
N GLY A 110 1.37 3.41 11.39
CA GLY A 110 0.44 2.58 10.63
C GLY A 110 -1.01 2.94 10.91
N ASP A 111 -1.87 2.80 9.91
CA ASP A 111 -3.31 2.90 10.01
C ASP A 111 -3.95 1.63 9.40
N ARG A 112 -4.93 1.04 10.08
CA ARG A 112 -5.73 -0.09 9.58
C ARG A 112 -7.14 0.36 9.25
N LEU A 113 -7.65 -0.04 8.08
CA LEU A 113 -9.01 0.27 7.67
C LEU A 113 -10.01 -0.60 8.43
N VAL A 114 -10.83 0.04 9.27
CA VAL A 114 -11.90 -0.59 10.06
C VAL A 114 -13.20 0.11 9.72
N SER A 115 -14.17 -0.64 9.19
CA SER A 115 -15.50 -0.10 8.84
C SER A 115 -15.47 1.18 8.00
N GLY A 116 -14.53 1.25 7.05
CA GLY A 116 -14.37 2.39 6.14
C GLY A 116 -13.66 3.61 6.72
N ARG A 117 -13.05 3.49 7.90
CA ARG A 117 -12.21 4.54 8.50
C ARG A 117 -10.87 3.95 8.92
N TYR A 118 -9.81 4.71 8.71
CA TYR A 118 -8.50 4.34 9.21
C TYR A 118 -8.41 4.58 10.72
N GLU A 119 -7.97 3.56 11.44
CA GLU A 119 -7.65 3.59 12.87
C GLU A 119 -6.14 3.37 13.04
N PRO A 120 -5.45 4.11 13.93
CA PRO A 120 -4.03 3.93 14.18
C PRO A 120 -3.70 2.50 14.65
N ILE A 121 -2.56 1.99 14.20
CA ILE A 121 -1.98 0.75 14.69
C ILE A 121 -1.00 1.10 15.82
N ASP A 122 -1.19 0.51 16.99
CA ASP A 122 -0.21 0.59 18.08
C ASP A 122 1.08 -0.14 17.67
N ILE A 123 2.19 0.58 17.66
CA ILE A 123 3.51 0.06 17.31
C ILE A 123 4.34 -0.02 18.60
N GLU A 124 4.91 -1.20 18.85
CA GLU A 124 5.85 -1.40 19.94
C GLU A 124 7.27 -1.13 19.44
N ASP A 125 7.97 -0.21 20.10
CA ASP A 125 9.39 -0.02 19.87
C ASP A 125 10.14 -1.25 20.38
N LEU A 126 10.80 -1.95 19.46
CA LEU A 126 11.76 -2.97 19.85
C LEU A 126 12.94 -2.27 20.53
N PRO A 127 13.51 -2.83 21.61
CA PRO A 127 14.70 -2.27 22.22
C PRO A 127 15.79 -2.13 21.17
N ASP A 128 16.48 -0.98 21.16
CA ASP A 128 17.62 -0.72 20.29
C ASP A 128 18.51 -1.96 20.31
N GLY A 129 18.73 -2.55 19.12
CA GLY A 129 19.45 -3.81 18.96
C GLY A 129 20.80 -3.74 19.64
N GLY A 130 20.85 -4.21 20.88
CA GLY A 130 22.09 -4.34 21.64
C GLY A 130 23.00 -5.31 20.90
N SER A 131 24.08 -4.78 20.37
CA SER A 131 25.28 -5.51 19.98
C SER A 131 26.48 -4.71 20.44
#